data_AF-A0A914JA35-F1
#
_entry.id   AF-A0A914JA35-F1
#
_cell.length_a   1.000
_cell.length_b   1.000
_cell.length_c   1.000
_cell.angle_alpha   90.00
_cell.angle_beta   90.00
_cell.angle_gamma   90.00
#
_symmetry.space_group_name_H-M   'P 1'
#
loop_
_entity.id
_entity.type
_entity.pdbx_description
1 polymer ?
#
loop_
_entity_poly.entity_id
_entity_poly.type
_entity_poly.pdbx_seq_one_letter_code
_entity_poly.pdbx_strand_id
1 'polypeptide(L)'
;MISTSPDRFWLTFLAQTIVGSSQVFILGIPPRLAAVWFGPEQVSTACAAGVFGNQLGIAIGFILPPWLVHNGTVESVTFDLNMLFLGSAVVNSLIFAAILAFFDEQPPNPPSAAQARAIEESIDGNYVQSLKHLVVNPHYMLLLVTYGINVGVFYAISTLLSQMVLHYYPDAQEETGTIGLLIVVSGMFGSVVCGYILDKFHHFKLTTLAVYFFSFVGMILFTFTIDLGKIWIIFVVSSILGFFMTGYLPLGFEFAAELTFPIAEGTTSGLLNASAQIFGVSMTIGMGKIIYSMSIWWCNIMLSGFLLIGVVLTAIIKADLKRQNAHKESGYVVPRSDTQITETSCGNVPE
;
A
#
# COMPACT_ATOMS: atom_id res chain seq x y z
N MET A 1 -7.70 -13.34 -30.84
CA MET A 1 -6.41 -13.63 -30.17
C MET A 1 -6.69 -14.69 -29.10
N ILE A 2 -5.70 -15.49 -28.68
CA ILE A 2 -5.94 -16.84 -28.11
C ILE A 2 -6.79 -16.85 -26.82
N SER A 3 -6.80 -15.80 -26.00
CA SER A 3 -7.55 -15.76 -24.72
C SER A 3 -8.94 -15.10 -24.78
N THR A 4 -9.30 -14.41 -25.87
CA THR A 4 -10.57 -13.67 -25.96
C THR A 4 -11.74 -14.52 -26.45
N SER A 5 -11.48 -15.72 -26.96
CA SER A 5 -12.55 -16.66 -27.29
C SER A 5 -13.13 -17.26 -25.99
N PRO A 6 -14.47 -17.35 -25.83
CA PRO A 6 -15.10 -17.89 -24.64
C PRO A 6 -14.57 -19.27 -24.21
N ASP A 7 -14.21 -20.13 -25.18
CA ASP A 7 -13.73 -21.50 -24.94
C ASP A 7 -12.30 -21.58 -24.38
N ARG A 8 -11.59 -20.45 -24.29
CA ARG A 8 -10.17 -20.38 -23.86
C ARG A 8 -9.99 -19.50 -22.61
N PHE A 9 -11.05 -19.31 -21.84
CA PHE A 9 -11.02 -18.55 -20.60
C PHE A 9 -9.99 -19.07 -19.59
N TRP A 10 -9.69 -20.37 -19.61
CA TRP A 10 -8.63 -20.98 -18.78
C TRP A 10 -7.25 -20.34 -19.02
N LEU A 11 -6.96 -19.88 -20.25
CA LEU A 11 -5.70 -19.24 -20.58
C LEU A 11 -5.57 -17.88 -19.87
N THR A 12 -6.68 -17.15 -19.75
CA THR A 12 -6.74 -15.90 -18.98
C THR A 12 -6.46 -16.16 -17.50
N PHE A 13 -7.03 -17.22 -16.92
CA PHE A 13 -6.74 -17.59 -15.52
C PHE A 13 -5.28 -17.98 -15.30
N LEU A 14 -4.69 -18.74 -16.23
CA LEU A 14 -3.29 -19.11 -16.15
C LEU A 14 -2.39 -17.87 -16.21
N ALA A 15 -2.65 -16.97 -17.17
CA ALA A 15 -1.90 -15.72 -17.30
C ALA A 15 -2.04 -14.84 -16.04
N GLN A 16 -3.25 -14.67 -15.52
CA GLN A 16 -3.50 -13.93 -14.27
C GLN A 16 -2.80 -14.54 -13.07
N THR A 17 -2.69 -15.86 -12.99
CA THR A 17 -1.98 -16.56 -11.91
C THR A 17 -0.47 -16.29 -11.98
N ILE A 18 0.10 -16.31 -13.19
CA ILE A 18 1.51 -15.96 -13.42
C ILE A 18 1.75 -14.50 -13.02
N VAL A 19 0.91 -13.58 -13.49
CA VAL A 19 1.02 -12.14 -13.16
C VAL A 19 0.86 -11.91 -11.66
N GLY A 20 -0.15 -12.49 -11.04
CA GLY A 20 -0.40 -12.38 -9.59
C GLY A 20 0.78 -12.90 -8.75
N SER A 21 1.38 -14.02 -9.16
CA SER A 21 2.56 -14.58 -8.51
C SER A 21 3.79 -13.67 -8.68
N SER A 22 3.92 -13.01 -9.84
CA SER A 22 5.01 -12.06 -10.11
C SER A 22 4.92 -10.79 -9.26
N GLN A 23 3.71 -10.39 -8.83
CA GLN A 23 3.48 -9.17 -8.05
C GLN A 23 4.26 -9.17 -6.73
N VAL A 24 4.45 -10.33 -6.10
CA VAL A 24 5.22 -10.48 -4.84
C VAL A 24 6.65 -10.00 -5.02
N PHE A 25 7.26 -10.28 -6.17
CA PHE A 25 8.61 -9.83 -6.48
C PHE A 25 8.62 -8.35 -6.82
N ILE A 26 7.66 -7.87 -7.64
CA ILE A 26 7.61 -6.50 -8.14
C ILE A 26 7.48 -5.48 -7.01
N LEU A 27 6.62 -5.72 -6.02
CA LEU A 27 6.38 -4.78 -4.93
C LEU A 27 7.62 -4.57 -4.03
N GLY A 28 8.53 -5.54 -3.98
CA GLY A 28 9.79 -5.43 -3.24
C GLY A 28 10.94 -4.80 -4.01
N ILE A 29 10.79 -4.55 -5.33
CA ILE A 29 11.87 -4.01 -6.17
C ILE A 29 12.26 -2.58 -5.80
N PRO A 30 11.32 -1.61 -5.63
CA PRO A 30 11.71 -0.21 -5.39
C PRO A 30 12.69 -0.01 -4.23
N PRO A 31 12.46 -0.53 -3.00
CA PRO A 31 13.40 -0.35 -1.90
C PRO A 31 14.73 -1.09 -2.15
N ARG A 32 14.71 -2.27 -2.76
CA ARG A 32 15.92 -3.05 -3.06
C ARG A 32 16.79 -2.35 -4.11
N LEU A 33 16.18 -1.88 -5.19
CA LEU A 33 16.86 -1.15 -6.26
C LEU A 33 17.42 0.17 -5.72
N ALA A 34 16.62 0.91 -4.95
CA ALA A 34 17.04 2.16 -4.33
C ALA A 34 18.25 1.96 -3.41
N ALA A 35 18.27 0.89 -2.61
CA ALA A 35 19.44 0.54 -1.82
C ALA A 35 20.63 0.24 -2.74
N VAL A 36 20.55 -0.76 -3.60
CA VAL A 36 21.72 -1.24 -4.38
C VAL A 36 22.38 -0.16 -5.25
N TRP A 37 21.59 0.77 -5.80
CA TRP A 37 22.07 1.73 -6.80
C TRP A 37 22.32 3.15 -6.28
N PHE A 38 21.71 3.56 -5.17
CA PHE A 38 21.75 4.96 -4.74
C PHE A 38 22.42 5.12 -3.37
N GLY A 39 23.09 6.26 -3.20
CA GLY A 39 23.70 6.63 -1.91
C GLY A 39 22.63 7.02 -0.88
N PRO A 40 22.99 7.06 0.43
CA PRO A 40 22.05 7.23 1.54
C PRO A 40 21.09 8.42 1.41
N GLU A 41 21.56 9.55 0.87
CA GLU A 41 20.76 10.76 0.68
C GLU A 41 19.70 10.63 -0.44
N GLN A 42 19.89 9.70 -1.38
CA GLN A 42 19.05 9.54 -2.57
C GLN A 42 18.16 8.28 -2.52
N VAL A 43 18.43 7.33 -1.61
CA VAL A 43 17.67 6.07 -1.48
C VAL A 43 16.16 6.34 -1.29
N SER A 44 15.79 7.25 -0.40
CA SER A 44 14.37 7.56 -0.14
C SER A 44 13.67 8.11 -1.39
N THR A 45 14.32 9.03 -2.10
CA THR A 45 13.78 9.61 -3.34
C THR A 45 13.66 8.58 -4.46
N ALA A 46 14.67 7.72 -4.65
CA ALA A 46 14.64 6.66 -5.65
C ALA A 46 13.56 5.61 -5.35
N CYS A 47 13.40 5.23 -4.08
CA CYS A 47 12.35 4.33 -3.64
C CYS A 47 10.96 4.93 -3.90
N ALA A 48 10.75 6.19 -3.51
CA ALA A 48 9.49 6.91 -3.73
C ALA A 48 9.13 6.99 -5.23
N ALA A 49 10.12 7.26 -6.11
CA ALA A 49 9.90 7.27 -7.55
C ALA A 49 9.40 5.91 -8.08
N GLY A 50 9.99 4.80 -7.61
CA GLY A 50 9.54 3.45 -7.98
C GLY A 50 8.13 3.13 -7.49
N VAL A 51 7.79 3.53 -6.25
CA VAL A 51 6.44 3.35 -5.68
C VAL A 51 5.41 4.18 -6.45
N PHE A 52 5.72 5.43 -6.81
CA PHE A 52 4.83 6.24 -7.64
C PHE A 52 4.66 5.67 -9.04
N GLY A 53 5.69 5.03 -9.61
CA GLY A 53 5.58 4.30 -10.87
C GLY A 53 4.52 3.19 -10.82
N ASN A 54 4.46 2.42 -9.73
CA ASN A 54 3.41 1.41 -9.53
C ASN A 54 2.03 2.07 -9.51
N GLN A 55 1.88 3.16 -8.77
CA GLN A 55 0.60 3.85 -8.62
C GLN A 55 0.12 4.49 -9.92
N LEU A 56 1.05 5.01 -10.74
CA LEU A 56 0.77 5.49 -12.09
C LEU A 56 0.30 4.35 -13.01
N GLY A 57 0.89 3.17 -12.92
CA GLY A 57 0.43 1.99 -13.65
C GLY A 57 -1.01 1.61 -13.31
N ILE A 58 -1.38 1.65 -12.02
CA ILE A 58 -2.75 1.43 -11.56
C ILE A 58 -3.70 2.50 -12.12
N ALA A 59 -3.31 3.78 -12.07
CA ALA A 59 -4.07 4.88 -12.65
C ALA A 59 -4.34 4.70 -14.16
N ILE A 60 -3.33 4.30 -14.94
CA ILE A 60 -3.49 3.98 -16.37
C ILE A 60 -4.46 2.80 -16.54
N GLY A 61 -4.38 1.78 -15.66
CA GLY A 61 -5.29 0.63 -15.66
C GLY A 61 -6.76 0.97 -15.41
N PHE A 62 -7.07 2.11 -14.78
CA PHE A 62 -8.44 2.60 -14.63
C PHE A 62 -8.99 3.32 -15.86
N ILE A 63 -8.13 4.00 -16.62
CA ILE A 63 -8.56 4.78 -17.80
C ILE A 63 -8.56 3.92 -19.06
N LEU A 64 -7.48 3.16 -19.26
CA LEU A 64 -7.19 2.55 -20.55
C LEU A 64 -8.25 1.51 -20.96
N PRO A 65 -8.72 0.59 -20.08
CA PRO A 65 -9.75 -0.37 -20.46
C PRO A 65 -11.10 0.28 -20.75
N PRO A 66 -11.67 1.18 -19.91
CA PRO A 66 -12.93 1.87 -20.24
C PRO A 66 -12.87 2.74 -21.49
N TRP A 67 -11.70 3.29 -21.84
CA TRP A 67 -11.53 4.11 -23.05
C TRP A 67 -11.39 3.29 -24.33
N LEU A 68 -10.78 2.10 -24.24
CA LEU A 68 -10.55 1.25 -25.42
C LEU A 68 -11.66 0.22 -25.66
N VAL A 69 -12.28 -0.30 -24.61
CA VAL A 69 -13.24 -1.41 -24.70
C VAL A 69 -14.66 -0.90 -24.59
N HIS A 70 -15.37 -0.85 -25.71
CA HIS A 70 -16.73 -0.34 -25.76
C HIS A 70 -17.75 -1.47 -25.67
N ASN A 71 -18.87 -1.21 -25.00
CA ASN A 71 -20.00 -2.14 -25.01
C ASN A 71 -20.57 -2.27 -26.42
N GLY A 72 -20.78 -3.51 -26.88
CA GLY A 72 -21.26 -3.76 -28.24
C GLY A 72 -21.40 -5.25 -28.54
N THR A 73 -21.24 -5.60 -29.81
CA THR A 73 -21.25 -7.00 -30.26
C THR A 73 -20.08 -7.79 -29.68
N VAL A 74 -20.21 -9.12 -29.61
CA VAL A 74 -19.12 -10.01 -29.17
C VAL A 74 -17.86 -9.79 -30.00
N GLU A 75 -18.02 -9.54 -31.31
CA GLU A 75 -16.93 -9.31 -32.25
C GLU A 75 -16.20 -7.99 -31.98
N SER A 76 -16.93 -6.89 -31.76
CA SER A 76 -16.33 -5.59 -31.43
C SER A 76 -15.62 -5.61 -30.08
N VAL A 77 -16.25 -6.17 -29.03
CA VAL A 77 -15.62 -6.30 -27.71
C VAL A 77 -14.37 -7.19 -27.79
N THR A 78 -14.43 -8.27 -28.57
CA THR A 78 -13.28 -9.16 -28.80
C THR A 78 -12.14 -8.41 -29.50
N PHE A 79 -12.45 -7.58 -30.49
CA PHE A 79 -11.46 -6.77 -31.20
C PHE A 79 -10.78 -5.77 -30.25
N ASP A 80 -11.56 -5.04 -29.46
CA ASP A 80 -11.04 -4.05 -28.50
C ASP A 80 -10.16 -4.69 -27.44
N LEU A 81 -10.60 -5.82 -26.86
CA LEU A 81 -9.80 -6.58 -25.88
C LEU A 81 -8.50 -7.11 -26.49
N ASN A 82 -8.54 -7.56 -27.75
CA ASN A 82 -7.34 -8.01 -28.46
C ASN A 82 -6.36 -6.86 -28.67
N MET A 83 -6.86 -5.67 -29.02
CA MET A 83 -6.01 -4.48 -29.18
C MET A 83 -5.38 -4.08 -27.85
N LEU A 84 -6.16 -4.07 -26.76
CA LEU A 84 -5.68 -3.79 -25.41
C LEU A 84 -4.59 -4.78 -24.97
N PHE A 85 -4.84 -6.08 -25.12
CA PHE A 85 -3.89 -7.12 -24.71
C PHE A 85 -2.62 -7.14 -25.56
N LEU A 86 -2.73 -6.96 -26.89
CA LEU A 86 -1.57 -6.90 -27.77
C LEU A 86 -0.76 -5.64 -27.52
N GLY A 87 -1.41 -4.48 -27.37
CA GLY A 87 -0.75 -3.23 -27.05
C GLY A 87 0.03 -3.33 -25.74
N SER A 88 -0.62 -3.87 -24.69
CA SER A 88 0.03 -4.14 -23.41
C SER A 88 1.21 -5.11 -23.54
N ALA A 89 1.06 -6.21 -24.29
CA ALA A 89 2.14 -7.18 -24.50
C ALA A 89 3.34 -6.57 -25.23
N VAL A 90 3.10 -5.76 -26.27
CA VAL A 90 4.16 -5.07 -27.03
C VAL A 90 4.89 -4.07 -26.13
N VAL A 91 4.16 -3.20 -25.42
CA VAL A 91 4.77 -2.21 -24.53
C VAL A 91 5.59 -2.88 -23.42
N ASN A 92 5.04 -3.89 -22.75
CA ASN A 92 5.75 -4.62 -21.69
C ASN A 92 6.97 -5.37 -22.22
N SER A 93 6.91 -5.94 -23.44
CA SER A 93 8.06 -6.61 -24.07
C SER A 93 9.17 -5.63 -24.44
N LEU A 94 8.80 -4.43 -24.90
CA LEU A 94 9.77 -3.36 -25.20
C LEU A 94 10.45 -2.86 -23.93
N ILE A 95 9.69 -2.66 -22.84
CA ILE A 95 10.25 -2.28 -21.53
C ILE A 95 11.19 -3.37 -21.03
N PHE A 96 10.78 -4.64 -21.12
CA PHE A 96 11.63 -5.76 -20.72
C PHE A 96 12.92 -5.84 -21.55
N ALA A 97 12.84 -5.69 -22.86
CA ALA A 97 14.01 -5.64 -23.74
C ALA A 97 14.92 -4.44 -23.41
N ALA A 98 14.35 -3.29 -23.09
CA ALA A 98 15.12 -2.12 -22.67
C ALA A 98 15.82 -2.35 -21.32
N ILE A 99 15.17 -3.01 -20.36
CA ILE A 99 15.81 -3.39 -19.10
C ILE A 99 17.01 -4.31 -19.37
N LEU A 100 16.85 -5.35 -20.20
CA LEU A 100 17.94 -6.26 -20.54
C LEU A 100 19.09 -5.59 -21.32
N ALA A 101 18.78 -4.58 -22.14
CA ALA A 101 19.77 -3.93 -22.99
C ALA A 101 20.54 -2.80 -22.27
N PHE A 102 19.92 -2.12 -21.30
CA PHE A 102 20.46 -0.88 -20.73
C PHE A 102 20.71 -0.93 -19.22
N PHE A 103 20.19 -1.92 -18.48
CA PHE A 103 20.38 -2.01 -17.03
C PHE A 103 21.27 -3.19 -16.65
N ASP A 104 22.37 -2.87 -15.96
CA ASP A 104 23.22 -3.87 -15.30
C ASP A 104 22.57 -4.41 -14.03
N GLU A 105 22.99 -5.59 -13.55
CA GLU A 105 22.44 -6.22 -12.35
C GLU A 105 22.72 -5.39 -11.07
N GLN A 106 23.93 -4.84 -10.97
CA GLN A 106 24.39 -4.02 -9.86
C GLN A 106 25.50 -3.08 -10.34
N PRO A 107 25.68 -1.90 -9.71
CA PRO A 107 26.78 -1.02 -10.07
C PRO A 107 28.13 -1.73 -9.80
N PRO A 108 29.19 -1.44 -10.59
CA PRO A 108 30.49 -2.10 -10.45
C PRO A 108 31.13 -1.92 -9.06
N ASN A 109 30.76 -0.87 -8.33
CA ASN A 109 31.18 -0.60 -6.97
C ASN A 109 29.96 -0.31 -6.08
N PRO A 110 29.87 -0.90 -4.87
CA PRO A 110 28.75 -0.66 -3.97
C PRO A 110 28.72 0.80 -3.51
N PRO A 111 27.54 1.44 -3.40
CA PRO A 111 27.44 2.87 -3.13
C PRO A 111 27.82 3.24 -1.68
N SER A 112 27.85 2.31 -0.71
CA SER A 112 28.45 2.56 0.61
C SER A 112 28.85 1.29 1.39
N ALA A 113 29.84 1.41 2.28
CA ALA A 113 30.27 0.35 3.21
C ALA A 113 29.21 0.02 4.28
N ALA A 114 28.36 0.99 4.64
CA ALA A 114 27.23 0.77 5.56
C ALA A 114 26.18 -0.16 4.95
N GLN A 115 26.01 -0.12 3.64
CA GLN A 115 25.05 -0.94 2.93
C GLN A 115 25.52 -2.40 2.78
N ALA A 116 26.82 -2.65 2.63
CA ALA A 116 27.38 -4.00 2.68
C ALA A 116 27.10 -4.68 4.04
N ARG A 117 27.22 -3.93 5.15
CA ARG A 117 26.89 -4.44 6.49
C ARG A 117 25.39 -4.62 6.73
N ALA A 118 24.55 -3.72 6.23
CA ALA A 118 23.09 -3.83 6.35
C ALA A 118 22.54 -5.07 5.61
N ILE A 119 23.15 -5.45 4.48
CA ILE A 119 22.82 -6.69 3.76
C ILE A 119 23.22 -7.91 4.60
N GLU A 120 24.40 -7.91 5.22
CA GLU A 120 24.85 -8.99 6.12
C GLU A 120 23.95 -9.14 7.35
N GLU A 121 23.61 -8.04 8.04
CA GLU A 121 22.76 -8.07 9.25
C GLU A 121 21.30 -8.45 8.97
N SER A 122 20.79 -8.18 7.76
CA SER A 122 19.40 -8.55 7.38
C SER A 122 19.15 -10.06 7.28
N ILE A 123 20.22 -10.87 7.21
CA ILE A 123 20.17 -12.32 7.06
C ILE A 123 20.16 -13.04 8.42
N ASP A 124 20.65 -12.40 9.49
CA ASP A 124 20.95 -13.06 10.79
C ASP A 124 19.78 -13.11 11.79
N GLY A 125 18.60 -12.58 11.46
CA GLY A 125 17.40 -12.73 12.27
C GLY A 125 16.69 -14.06 12.01
N ASN A 126 16.42 -14.87 13.06
CA ASN A 126 15.55 -16.04 12.96
C ASN A 126 14.12 -15.63 12.49
N TYR A 127 13.88 -15.60 11.18
CA TYR A 127 12.62 -15.14 10.56
C TYR A 127 11.37 -15.80 11.16
N VAL A 128 11.43 -17.11 11.42
CA VAL A 128 10.33 -17.88 12.03
C VAL A 128 10.04 -17.40 13.45
N GLN A 129 11.09 -17.04 14.21
CA GLN A 129 10.94 -16.51 15.55
C GLN A 129 10.30 -15.12 15.51
N SER A 130 10.74 -14.23 14.60
CA SER A 130 10.11 -12.94 14.36
C SER A 130 8.63 -13.10 14.03
N LEU A 131 8.29 -14.02 13.12
CA LEU A 131 6.90 -14.31 12.75
C LEU A 131 6.08 -14.78 13.96
N LYS A 132 6.64 -15.66 14.80
CA LYS A 132 5.99 -16.12 16.03
C LYS A 132 5.73 -14.96 17.01
N HIS A 133 6.67 -14.04 17.16
CA HIS A 133 6.49 -12.86 18.02
C HIS A 133 5.41 -11.92 17.48
N LEU A 134 5.31 -11.75 16.15
CA LEU A 134 4.27 -10.94 15.53
C LEU A 134 2.86 -11.51 15.78
N VAL A 135 2.66 -12.81 15.52
CA VAL A 135 1.32 -13.42 15.65
C VAL A 135 0.81 -13.51 17.10
N VAL A 136 1.72 -13.48 18.08
CA VAL A 136 1.36 -13.47 19.51
C VAL A 136 1.12 -12.04 20.02
N ASN A 137 1.55 -11.00 19.29
CA ASN A 137 1.33 -9.61 19.70
C ASN A 137 -0.12 -9.17 19.39
N PRO A 138 -0.99 -8.99 20.40
CA PRO A 138 -2.41 -8.73 20.17
C PRO A 138 -2.67 -7.37 19.50
N HIS A 139 -1.85 -6.36 19.77
CA HIS A 139 -1.99 -5.03 19.18
C HIS A 139 -1.57 -5.01 17.72
N TYR A 140 -0.49 -5.71 17.39
CA TYR A 140 -0.10 -5.92 16.01
C TYR A 140 -1.15 -6.75 15.26
N MET A 141 -1.70 -7.80 15.86
CA MET A 141 -2.76 -8.59 15.21
C MET A 141 -4.05 -7.81 14.98
N LEU A 142 -4.43 -6.93 15.91
CA LEU A 142 -5.53 -5.98 15.67
C LEU A 142 -5.20 -5.03 14.51
N LEU A 143 -3.98 -4.49 14.47
CA LEU A 143 -3.54 -3.66 13.35
C LEU A 143 -3.62 -4.44 12.03
N LEU A 144 -3.14 -5.68 12.02
CA LEU A 144 -3.15 -6.58 10.86
C LEU A 144 -4.56 -6.76 10.29
N VAL A 145 -5.54 -6.99 11.16
CA VAL A 145 -6.96 -7.14 10.78
C VAL A 145 -7.53 -5.80 10.28
N THR A 146 -7.31 -4.71 11.01
CA THR A 146 -7.86 -3.40 10.62
C THR A 146 -7.27 -2.90 9.31
N TYR A 147 -5.98 -3.17 9.08
CA TYR A 147 -5.30 -2.87 7.84
C TYR A 147 -5.88 -3.68 6.68
N GLY A 148 -6.04 -4.99 6.90
CA GLY A 148 -6.68 -5.88 5.95
C GLY A 148 -8.09 -5.40 5.57
N ILE A 149 -8.90 -5.00 6.55
CA ILE A 149 -10.24 -4.45 6.32
C ILE A 149 -10.19 -3.19 5.46
N ASN A 150 -9.37 -2.19 5.81
CA ASN A 150 -9.35 -0.90 5.09
C ASN A 150 -8.91 -1.10 3.63
N VAL A 151 -7.76 -1.76 3.45
CA VAL A 151 -7.19 -2.02 2.13
C VAL A 151 -8.06 -2.98 1.33
N GLY A 152 -8.69 -3.96 1.99
CA GLY A 152 -9.63 -4.88 1.34
C GLY A 152 -10.88 -4.18 0.82
N VAL A 153 -11.44 -3.23 1.58
CA VAL A 153 -12.55 -2.39 1.12
C VAL A 153 -12.09 -1.52 -0.05
N PHE A 154 -10.90 -0.92 0.03
CA PHE A 154 -10.32 -0.14 -1.07
C PHE A 154 -10.17 -0.96 -2.36
N TYR A 155 -9.68 -2.20 -2.27
CA TYR A 155 -9.58 -3.12 -3.42
C TYR A 155 -10.94 -3.53 -3.97
N ALA A 156 -11.93 -3.80 -3.09
CA ALA A 156 -13.28 -4.15 -3.51
C ALA A 156 -13.97 -3.00 -4.25
N ILE A 157 -13.89 -1.77 -3.73
CA ILE A 157 -14.44 -0.58 -4.40
C ILE A 157 -13.73 -0.35 -5.73
N SER A 158 -12.40 -0.39 -5.73
CA SER A 158 -11.58 -0.22 -6.94
C SER A 158 -11.98 -1.21 -8.03
N THR A 159 -12.20 -2.48 -7.68
CA THR A 159 -12.54 -3.53 -8.65
C THR A 159 -13.99 -3.45 -9.12
N LEU A 160 -14.91 -3.13 -8.22
CA LEU A 160 -16.35 -3.11 -8.49
C LEU A 160 -16.87 -1.73 -8.94
N LEU A 161 -15.99 -0.71 -8.99
CA LEU A 161 -16.34 0.67 -9.31
C LEU A 161 -17.16 0.77 -10.59
N SER A 162 -16.69 0.13 -11.68
CA SER A 162 -17.39 0.13 -12.97
C SER A 162 -18.79 -0.45 -12.86
N GLN A 163 -18.97 -1.53 -12.12
CA GLN A 163 -20.29 -2.14 -11.93
C GLN A 163 -21.22 -1.24 -11.10
N MET A 164 -20.68 -0.55 -10.10
CA MET A 164 -21.43 0.34 -9.23
C MET A 164 -21.89 1.60 -9.96
N VAL A 165 -20.98 2.29 -10.66
CA VAL A 165 -21.28 3.57 -11.32
C VAL A 165 -22.15 3.36 -12.55
N LEU A 166 -21.83 2.39 -13.41
CA LEU A 166 -22.58 2.15 -14.65
C LEU A 166 -24.01 1.66 -14.40
N HIS A 167 -24.30 1.09 -13.24
CA HIS A 167 -25.67 0.74 -12.87
C HIS A 167 -26.57 1.98 -12.75
N TYR A 168 -26.05 3.07 -12.20
CA TYR A 168 -26.79 4.33 -12.04
C TYR A 168 -26.60 5.29 -13.22
N TYR A 169 -25.46 5.20 -13.92
CA TYR A 169 -25.11 6.03 -15.08
C TYR A 169 -24.62 5.14 -16.24
N PRO A 170 -25.53 4.51 -17.00
CA PRO A 170 -25.18 3.51 -18.02
C PRO A 170 -24.24 4.01 -19.12
N ASP A 171 -24.33 5.30 -19.46
CA ASP A 171 -23.54 5.90 -20.54
C ASP A 171 -22.22 6.51 -20.04
N ALA A 172 -21.91 6.42 -18.74
CA ALA A 172 -20.80 7.13 -18.11
C ALA A 172 -19.50 6.31 -18.01
N GLN A 173 -19.13 5.61 -19.08
CA GLN A 173 -18.00 4.69 -19.09
C GLN A 173 -16.64 5.42 -18.94
N GLU A 174 -16.47 6.52 -19.67
CA GLU A 174 -15.25 7.35 -19.60
C GLU A 174 -15.11 8.03 -18.23
N GLU A 175 -16.23 8.54 -17.70
CA GLU A 175 -16.30 9.17 -16.39
C GLU A 175 -15.99 8.15 -15.30
N THR A 176 -16.46 6.91 -15.43
CA THR A 176 -16.14 5.84 -14.47
C THR A 176 -14.64 5.55 -14.44
N GLY A 177 -13.98 5.46 -15.60
CA GLY A 177 -12.53 5.33 -15.66
C GLY A 177 -11.80 6.52 -15.01
N THR A 178 -12.32 7.73 -15.22
CA THR A 178 -11.79 8.97 -14.62
C THR A 178 -12.01 9.02 -13.10
N ILE A 179 -13.14 8.52 -12.58
CA ILE A 179 -13.38 8.38 -11.14
C ILE A 179 -12.33 7.44 -10.52
N GLY A 180 -12.06 6.30 -11.18
CA GLY A 180 -11.01 5.37 -10.76
C GLY A 180 -9.61 6.01 -10.74
N LEU A 181 -9.28 6.77 -11.78
CA LEU A 181 -8.06 7.58 -11.81
C LEU A 181 -7.97 8.55 -10.62
N LEU A 182 -9.05 9.29 -10.36
CA LEU A 182 -9.06 10.28 -9.27
C LEU A 182 -8.87 9.63 -7.92
N ILE A 183 -9.48 8.47 -7.65
CA ILE A 183 -9.27 7.68 -6.44
C ILE A 183 -7.77 7.40 -6.23
N VAL A 184 -7.07 7.02 -7.30
CA VAL A 184 -5.64 6.68 -7.25
C VAL A 184 -4.78 7.92 -7.05
N VAL A 185 -5.00 8.97 -7.84
CA VAL A 185 -4.18 10.20 -7.81
C VAL A 185 -4.39 10.97 -6.50
N SER A 186 -5.64 11.11 -6.04
CA SER A 186 -5.92 11.71 -4.74
C SER A 186 -5.32 10.86 -3.62
N GLY A 187 -5.33 9.53 -3.78
CA GLY A 187 -4.69 8.58 -2.88
C GLY A 187 -3.18 8.78 -2.76
N MET A 188 -2.47 8.95 -3.88
CA MET A 188 -1.04 9.29 -3.89
C MET A 188 -0.76 10.55 -3.08
N PHE A 189 -1.54 11.59 -3.33
CA PHE A 189 -1.43 12.85 -2.59
C PHE A 189 -1.72 12.65 -1.10
N GLY A 190 -2.74 11.85 -0.78
CA GLY A 190 -3.09 11.46 0.58
C GLY A 190 -1.98 10.73 1.32
N SER A 191 -1.31 9.78 0.67
CA SER A 191 -0.17 9.06 1.25
C SER A 191 0.98 10.00 1.61
N VAL A 192 1.31 10.96 0.74
CA VAL A 192 2.36 11.97 1.01
C VAL A 192 1.97 12.88 2.16
N VAL A 193 0.74 13.42 2.15
CA VAL A 193 0.28 14.35 3.19
C VAL A 193 0.18 13.64 4.54
N CYS A 194 -0.42 12.44 4.58
CA CYS A 194 -0.56 11.66 5.80
C CYS A 194 0.80 11.21 6.35
N GLY A 195 1.73 10.79 5.47
CA GLY A 195 3.11 10.48 5.84
C GLY A 195 3.81 11.68 6.46
N TYR A 196 3.76 12.85 5.81
CA TYR A 196 4.35 14.07 6.35
C TYR A 196 3.76 14.49 7.70
N ILE A 197 2.43 14.42 7.86
CA ILE A 197 1.76 14.70 9.15
C ILE A 197 2.27 13.71 10.21
N LEU A 198 2.36 12.43 9.86
CA LEU A 198 2.83 11.42 10.77
C LEU A 198 4.28 11.63 11.19
N ASP A 199 5.17 11.96 10.26
CA ASP A 199 6.58 12.24 10.52
C ASP A 199 6.76 13.50 11.37
N LYS A 200 5.93 14.52 11.17
CA LYS A 200 6.04 15.78 11.91
C LYS A 200 5.51 15.68 13.34
N PHE A 201 4.38 15.01 13.52
CA PHE A 201 3.70 14.97 14.82
C PHE A 201 4.02 13.69 15.61
N HIS A 202 4.44 12.62 14.96
CA HIS A 202 4.71 11.31 15.54
C HIS A 202 3.57 10.70 16.40
N HIS A 203 2.33 11.13 16.17
CA HIS A 203 1.15 10.61 16.85
C HIS A 203 0.54 9.41 16.07
N PHE A 204 1.29 8.30 15.95
CA PHE A 204 0.96 7.15 15.09
C PHE A 204 -0.48 6.65 15.21
N LYS A 205 -0.93 6.34 16.42
CA LYS A 205 -2.31 5.86 16.63
C LYS A 205 -3.36 6.90 16.25
N LEU A 206 -3.18 8.15 16.65
CA LEU A 206 -4.20 9.18 16.44
C LEU A 206 -4.35 9.50 14.95
N THR A 207 -3.23 9.68 14.24
CA THR A 207 -3.23 9.92 12.80
C THR A 207 -3.85 8.75 12.05
N THR A 208 -3.45 7.51 12.39
CA THR A 208 -4.02 6.29 11.81
C THR A 208 -5.52 6.19 12.03
N LEU A 209 -5.99 6.42 13.26
CA LEU A 209 -7.41 6.38 13.60
C LEU A 209 -8.22 7.47 12.89
N ALA A 210 -7.70 8.69 12.81
CA ALA A 210 -8.35 9.81 12.14
C ALA A 210 -8.53 9.53 10.64
N VAL A 211 -7.46 9.09 9.96
CA VAL A 211 -7.51 8.76 8.53
C VAL A 211 -8.44 7.57 8.26
N TYR A 212 -8.45 6.56 9.14
CA TYR A 212 -9.41 5.46 9.05
C TYR A 212 -10.86 5.97 9.18
N PHE A 213 -11.13 6.80 10.19
CA PHE A 213 -12.45 7.38 10.40
C PHE A 213 -12.92 8.19 9.18
N PHE A 214 -12.05 9.00 8.59
CA PHE A 214 -12.39 9.74 7.38
C PHE A 214 -12.56 8.84 6.14
N SER A 215 -11.87 7.69 6.07
CA SER A 215 -12.14 6.67 5.05
C SER A 215 -13.56 6.10 5.20
N PHE A 216 -13.99 5.82 6.44
CA PHE A 216 -15.36 5.39 6.74
C PHE A 216 -16.39 6.46 6.34
N VAL A 217 -16.16 7.72 6.73
CA VAL A 217 -17.05 8.84 6.35
C VAL A 217 -17.09 9.01 4.83
N GLY A 218 -15.95 8.91 4.14
CA GLY A 218 -15.88 8.94 2.68
C GLY A 218 -16.71 7.84 2.04
N MET A 219 -16.71 6.63 2.61
CA MET A 219 -17.51 5.51 2.09
C MET A 219 -19.00 5.71 2.33
N ILE A 220 -19.40 6.26 3.48
CA ILE A 220 -20.78 6.67 3.73
C ILE A 220 -21.21 7.73 2.72
N LEU A 221 -20.40 8.76 2.51
CA LEU A 221 -20.69 9.78 1.51
C LEU A 221 -20.85 9.16 0.12
N PHE A 222 -19.96 8.26 -0.29
CA PHE A 222 -20.05 7.56 -1.57
C PHE A 222 -21.37 6.78 -1.69
N THR A 223 -21.72 6.04 -0.64
CA THR A 223 -22.94 5.24 -0.56
C THR A 223 -24.21 6.07 -0.80
N PHE A 224 -24.32 7.24 -0.17
CA PHE A 224 -25.52 8.09 -0.25
C PHE A 224 -25.50 9.11 -1.40
N THR A 225 -24.40 9.21 -2.14
CA THR A 225 -24.28 10.17 -3.24
C THR A 225 -24.26 9.53 -4.62
N ILE A 226 -23.97 8.23 -4.71
CA ILE A 226 -23.86 7.53 -5.99
C ILE A 226 -25.15 7.58 -6.82
N ASP A 227 -26.33 7.59 -6.20
CA ASP A 227 -27.63 7.53 -6.87
C ASP A 227 -28.32 8.91 -7.03
N LEU A 228 -27.64 10.02 -6.71
CA LEU A 228 -28.24 11.37 -6.74
C LEU A 228 -28.47 11.97 -8.14
N GLY A 229 -28.15 11.23 -9.22
CA GLY A 229 -28.30 11.67 -10.60
C GLY A 229 -27.32 12.78 -11.03
N LYS A 230 -26.27 13.05 -10.23
CA LYS A 230 -25.25 14.08 -10.49
C LYS A 230 -23.86 13.49 -10.40
N ILE A 231 -23.35 12.99 -11.53
CA ILE A 231 -22.06 12.29 -11.60
C ILE A 231 -20.88 13.12 -11.07
N TRP A 232 -20.90 14.44 -11.24
CA TRP A 232 -19.85 15.35 -10.72
C TRP A 232 -19.61 15.18 -9.21
N ILE A 233 -20.66 14.85 -8.43
CA ILE A 233 -20.55 14.61 -6.98
C ILE A 233 -19.67 13.39 -6.70
N ILE A 234 -19.78 12.35 -7.54
CA ILE A 234 -19.01 11.12 -7.41
C ILE A 234 -17.52 11.40 -7.62
N PHE A 235 -17.13 12.24 -8.58
CA PHE A 235 -15.73 12.65 -8.74
C PHE A 235 -15.14 13.24 -7.45
N VAL A 236 -15.88 14.14 -6.79
CA VAL A 236 -15.43 14.78 -5.54
C VAL A 236 -15.37 13.78 -4.39
N VAL A 237 -16.42 13.00 -4.20
CA VAL A 237 -16.53 12.06 -3.08
C VAL A 237 -15.53 10.91 -3.22
N SER A 238 -15.37 10.36 -4.42
CA SER A 238 -14.36 9.33 -4.70
C SER A 238 -12.94 9.86 -4.55
N SER A 239 -12.68 11.13 -4.89
CA SER A 239 -11.37 11.76 -4.62
C SER A 239 -11.09 11.82 -3.12
N ILE A 240 -12.06 12.25 -2.31
CA ILE A 240 -11.92 12.30 -0.85
C ILE A 240 -11.71 10.89 -0.27
N LEU A 241 -12.49 9.92 -0.74
CA LEU A 241 -12.39 8.52 -0.34
C LEU A 241 -10.99 7.95 -0.65
N GLY A 242 -10.50 8.16 -1.88
CA GLY A 242 -9.17 7.72 -2.31
C GLY A 242 -8.06 8.35 -1.46
N PHE A 243 -8.14 9.66 -1.20
CA PHE A 243 -7.17 10.38 -0.37
C PHE A 243 -6.99 9.72 1.00
N PHE A 244 -8.08 9.40 1.69
CA PHE A 244 -8.00 8.81 3.03
C PHE A 244 -7.68 7.31 2.99
N MET A 245 -8.26 6.53 2.07
CA MET A 245 -7.99 5.08 1.99
C MET A 245 -6.56 4.78 1.58
N THR A 246 -6.03 5.43 0.54
CA THR A 246 -4.63 5.23 0.15
C THR A 246 -3.68 5.93 1.13
N GLY A 247 -4.10 7.07 1.70
CA GLY A 247 -3.39 7.75 2.78
C GLY A 247 -3.14 6.87 4.01
N TYR A 248 -4.04 5.91 4.27
CA TYR A 248 -3.93 4.96 5.36
C TYR A 248 -2.80 3.93 5.19
N LEU A 249 -2.44 3.54 3.95
CA LEU A 249 -1.42 2.50 3.69
C LEU A 249 -0.08 2.79 4.36
N PRO A 250 0.59 3.93 4.11
CA PRO A 250 1.89 4.22 4.74
C PRO A 250 1.78 4.36 6.26
N LEU A 251 0.65 4.88 6.78
CA LEU A 251 0.42 4.99 8.22
C LEU A 251 0.36 3.61 8.88
N GLY A 252 -0.24 2.62 8.20
CA GLY A 252 -0.29 1.24 8.66
C GLY A 252 1.09 0.61 8.80
N PHE A 253 1.98 0.83 7.83
CA PHE A 253 3.36 0.31 7.88
C PHE A 253 4.17 0.96 9.01
N GLU A 254 4.13 2.30 9.12
CA GLU A 254 4.83 3.01 10.18
C GLU A 254 4.31 2.65 11.57
N PHE A 255 2.98 2.57 11.74
CA PHE A 255 2.41 2.19 13.03
C PHE A 255 2.75 0.74 13.39
N ALA A 256 2.86 -0.14 12.40
CA ALA A 256 3.27 -1.51 12.64
C ALA A 256 4.74 -1.61 13.05
N ALA A 257 5.65 -0.91 12.37
CA ALA A 257 7.06 -0.83 12.74
C ALA A 257 7.24 -0.35 14.19
N GLU A 258 6.43 0.64 14.60
CA GLU A 258 6.43 1.16 15.97
C GLU A 258 5.96 0.11 17.01
N LEU A 259 4.92 -0.67 16.69
CA LEU A 259 4.36 -1.70 17.58
C LEU A 259 5.24 -2.96 17.71
N THR A 260 6.03 -3.26 16.68
CA THR A 260 6.76 -4.52 16.54
C THR A 260 8.27 -4.38 16.73
N PHE A 261 8.78 -3.16 16.96
CA PHE A 261 10.18 -2.93 17.28
C PHE A 261 10.70 -3.88 18.38
N PRO A 262 11.89 -4.52 18.20
CA PRO A 262 12.89 -4.33 17.14
C PRO A 262 12.79 -5.34 15.97
N ILE A 263 11.60 -5.85 15.63
CA ILE A 263 11.43 -6.78 14.49
C ILE A 263 11.65 -6.05 13.17
N ALA A 264 12.34 -6.70 12.22
CA ALA A 264 12.57 -6.17 10.88
C ALA A 264 11.27 -5.72 10.19
N GLU A 265 11.30 -4.51 9.62
CA GLU A 265 10.14 -3.88 8.98
C GLU A 265 9.61 -4.68 7.79
N GLY A 266 10.50 -5.37 7.06
CA GLY A 266 10.12 -6.22 5.93
C GLY A 266 9.19 -7.37 6.33
N THR A 267 9.44 -8.03 7.46
CA THR A 267 8.59 -9.13 7.97
C THR A 267 7.23 -8.60 8.41
N THR A 268 7.21 -7.46 9.10
CA THR A 268 6.01 -6.80 9.59
C THR A 268 5.12 -6.33 8.42
N SER A 269 5.70 -5.57 7.49
CA SER A 269 4.98 -5.03 6.33
C SER A 269 4.55 -6.12 5.35
N GLY A 270 5.33 -7.21 5.23
CA GLY A 270 4.97 -8.37 4.42
C GLY A 270 3.68 -9.04 4.90
N LEU A 271 3.53 -9.22 6.21
CA LEU A 271 2.31 -9.83 6.76
C LEU A 271 1.09 -8.89 6.63
N LEU A 272 1.27 -7.56 6.76
CA LEU A 272 0.22 -6.59 6.47
C LEU A 272 -0.27 -6.66 5.02
N ASN A 273 0.65 -6.76 4.06
CA ASN A 273 0.29 -6.94 2.65
C ASN A 273 -0.44 -8.27 2.42
N ALA A 274 -0.01 -9.36 3.05
CA ALA A 274 -0.70 -10.64 2.99
C ALA A 274 -2.15 -10.53 3.53
N SER A 275 -2.33 -9.82 4.65
CA SER A 275 -3.67 -9.52 5.20
C SER A 275 -4.52 -8.73 4.21
N ALA A 276 -3.99 -7.65 3.64
CA ALA A 276 -4.67 -6.84 2.64
C ALA A 276 -5.13 -7.67 1.42
N GLN A 277 -4.30 -8.59 0.94
CA GLN A 277 -4.67 -9.46 -0.17
C GLN A 277 -5.79 -10.44 0.20
N ILE A 278 -5.72 -11.07 1.37
CA ILE A 278 -6.76 -12.02 1.84
C ILE A 278 -8.10 -11.30 1.97
N PHE A 279 -8.12 -10.14 2.64
CA PHE A 279 -9.34 -9.35 2.79
C PHE A 279 -9.82 -8.79 1.45
N GLY A 280 -8.91 -8.30 0.59
CA GLY A 280 -9.25 -7.79 -0.74
C GLY A 280 -9.91 -8.83 -1.62
N VAL A 281 -9.37 -10.05 -1.71
CA VAL A 281 -9.99 -11.15 -2.46
C VAL A 281 -11.34 -11.51 -1.86
N SER A 282 -11.41 -11.69 -0.54
CA SER A 282 -12.62 -12.09 0.17
C SER A 282 -13.75 -11.06 -0.01
N MET A 283 -13.44 -9.78 0.17
CA MET A 283 -14.39 -8.68 0.05
C MET A 283 -14.80 -8.45 -1.40
N THR A 284 -13.88 -8.50 -2.36
CA THR A 284 -14.21 -8.31 -3.78
C THR A 284 -15.17 -9.39 -4.27
N ILE A 285 -14.90 -10.66 -3.98
CA ILE A 285 -15.79 -11.78 -4.35
C ILE A 285 -17.13 -11.67 -3.60
N GLY A 286 -17.07 -11.44 -2.29
CA GLY A 286 -18.26 -11.33 -1.45
C GLY A 286 -19.18 -10.20 -1.91
N MET A 287 -18.63 -9.01 -2.11
CA MET A 287 -19.37 -7.83 -2.54
C MET A 287 -19.87 -7.95 -3.98
N GLY A 288 -19.10 -8.52 -4.89
CA GLY A 288 -19.57 -8.82 -6.25
C GLY A 288 -20.81 -9.72 -6.24
N LYS A 289 -20.83 -10.74 -5.36
CA LYS A 289 -22.02 -11.58 -5.16
C LYS A 289 -23.20 -10.80 -4.59
N ILE A 290 -22.97 -9.92 -3.61
CA ILE A 290 -24.03 -9.07 -3.02
C ILE A 290 -24.62 -8.11 -4.06
N ILE A 291 -23.79 -7.50 -4.91
CA ILE A 291 -24.25 -6.66 -6.03
C ILE A 291 -25.19 -7.46 -6.94
N TYR A 292 -24.79 -8.68 -7.31
CA TYR A 292 -25.57 -9.53 -8.19
C TYR A 292 -26.88 -10.03 -7.57
N SER A 293 -26.86 -10.46 -6.30
CA SER A 293 -28.02 -11.10 -5.66
C SER A 293 -28.97 -10.15 -4.93
N MET A 294 -28.50 -8.98 -4.51
CA MET A 294 -29.25 -8.05 -3.67
C MET A 294 -29.34 -6.66 -4.32
N SER A 295 -28.32 -5.82 -4.11
CA SER A 295 -28.21 -4.49 -4.72
C SER A 295 -26.85 -3.86 -4.41
N ILE A 296 -26.49 -2.83 -5.18
CA ILE A 296 -25.31 -1.99 -4.91
C ILE A 296 -25.46 -1.25 -3.58
N TRP A 297 -26.67 -0.85 -3.20
CA TRP A 297 -26.93 -0.22 -1.92
C TRP A 297 -26.50 -1.10 -0.74
N TRP A 298 -26.89 -2.39 -0.74
CA TRP A 298 -26.48 -3.32 0.32
C TRP A 298 -24.97 -3.56 0.32
N CYS A 299 -24.35 -3.67 -0.86
CA CYS A 299 -22.90 -3.78 -0.98
C CYS A 299 -22.20 -2.60 -0.31
N ASN A 300 -22.60 -1.37 -0.63
CA ASN A 300 -22.00 -0.15 -0.09
C ASN A 300 -22.22 0.00 1.43
N ILE A 301 -23.39 -0.38 1.94
CA ILE A 301 -23.68 -0.42 3.38
C ILE A 301 -22.79 -1.46 4.09
N MET A 302 -22.60 -2.65 3.51
CA MET A 302 -21.71 -3.66 4.09
C MET A 302 -20.25 -3.21 4.12
N LEU A 303 -19.75 -2.60 3.04
CA LEU A 303 -18.42 -2.02 2.98
C LEU A 303 -18.22 -0.91 4.03
N SER A 304 -19.23 -0.04 4.20
CA SER A 304 -19.24 0.96 5.26
C SER A 304 -19.22 0.32 6.65
N GLY A 305 -19.99 -0.75 6.85
CA GLY A 305 -20.01 -1.52 8.10
C GLY A 305 -18.65 -2.15 8.42
N PHE A 306 -17.96 -2.71 7.42
CA PHE A 306 -16.61 -3.23 7.60
C PHE A 306 -15.63 -2.13 8.01
N LEU A 307 -15.66 -0.95 7.37
CA LEU A 307 -14.84 0.16 7.78
C LEU A 307 -15.16 0.64 9.21
N LEU A 308 -16.43 0.66 9.61
CA LEU A 308 -16.82 1.00 10.98
C LEU A 308 -16.23 0.01 11.99
N ILE A 309 -16.31 -1.29 11.71
CA ILE A 309 -15.65 -2.33 12.52
C ILE A 309 -14.14 -2.05 12.59
N GLY A 310 -13.53 -1.72 11.45
CA GLY A 310 -12.13 -1.30 11.36
C GLY A 310 -11.80 -0.14 12.29
N VAL A 311 -12.56 0.96 12.25
CA VAL A 311 -12.39 2.14 13.12
C VAL A 311 -12.46 1.74 14.60
N VAL A 312 -13.46 0.96 15.00
CA VAL A 312 -13.63 0.52 16.39
C VAL A 312 -12.44 -0.32 16.83
N LEU A 313 -12.03 -1.29 16.02
CA LEU A 313 -10.88 -2.15 16.31
C LEU A 313 -9.57 -1.33 16.38
N THR A 314 -9.37 -0.35 15.49
CA THR A 314 -8.19 0.54 15.51
C THR A 314 -8.18 1.40 16.78
N ALA A 315 -9.34 1.87 17.25
CA ALA A 315 -9.43 2.64 18.49
C ALA A 315 -8.99 1.84 19.72
N ILE A 316 -9.25 0.52 19.73
CA ILE A 316 -8.89 -0.41 20.81
C ILE A 316 -7.38 -0.67 20.86
N ILE A 317 -6.64 -0.51 19.75
CA ILE A 317 -5.19 -0.72 19.72
C ILE A 317 -4.51 0.22 20.73
N LYS A 318 -3.72 -0.32 21.65
CA LYS A 318 -2.91 0.50 22.54
C LYS A 318 -1.64 0.91 21.82
N ALA A 319 -1.37 2.20 21.78
CA ALA A 319 -0.11 2.74 21.29
C ALA A 319 0.92 2.62 22.40
N ASP A 320 1.60 1.48 22.47
CA ASP A 320 2.83 1.38 23.25
C ASP A 320 3.98 1.69 22.28
N LEU A 321 4.49 2.91 22.33
CA LEU A 321 5.45 3.47 21.36
C LEU A 321 6.86 2.94 21.67
N LYS A 322 7.09 1.66 21.41
CA LYS A 322 8.30 0.93 21.80
C LYS A 322 9.56 1.50 21.16
N ARG A 323 9.51 1.90 19.89
CA ARG A 323 10.67 2.47 19.18
C ARG A 323 11.01 3.85 19.71
N GLN A 324 10.01 4.70 20.00
CA GLN A 324 10.25 5.99 20.65
C GLN A 324 10.78 5.85 22.08
N ASN A 325 10.25 4.90 22.85
CA ASN A 325 10.71 4.65 24.21
C ASN A 325 12.16 4.16 24.22
N ALA A 326 12.55 3.28 23.28
CA ALA A 326 13.92 2.83 23.12
C ALA A 326 14.89 3.98 22.75
N HIS A 327 14.49 4.92 21.89
CA HIS A 327 15.32 6.09 21.55
C HIS A 327 15.49 7.04 22.75
N LYS A 328 14.45 7.20 23.57
CA LYS A 328 14.54 7.99 24.82
C LYS A 328 15.48 7.36 25.85
N GLU A 329 15.50 6.03 25.95
CA GLU A 329 16.42 5.30 26.83
C GLU A 329 17.88 5.34 26.31
N SER A 330 18.07 5.30 24.99
CA SER A 330 19.40 5.38 24.35
C SER A 330 20.05 6.77 24.45
N GLY A 331 19.24 7.84 24.54
CA GLY A 331 19.71 9.23 24.65
C GLY A 331 20.23 9.63 26.04
N TYR A 332 20.19 8.74 27.04
CA TYR A 332 20.57 9.03 28.44
C TYR A 332 21.80 8.24 28.91
N VAL A 333 22.75 7.93 28.03
CA VAL A 333 24.10 7.50 28.46
C VAL A 333 25.06 8.66 28.24
N VAL A 334 25.03 9.63 29.15
CA VAL A 334 26.23 10.47 29.37
C VAL A 334 27.21 9.57 30.09
N PRO A 335 28.38 9.24 29.51
CA PRO A 335 29.43 8.60 30.28
C PRO A 335 29.77 9.58 31.41
N ARG A 336 29.52 9.19 32.67
CA ARG A 336 30.22 9.85 33.77
C ARG A 336 31.69 9.62 33.49
N SER A 337 32.38 10.67 33.08
CA SER A 337 33.83 10.70 33.08
C SER A 337 34.26 10.55 34.53
N ASP A 338 34.50 9.31 34.97
CA ASP A 338 35.31 9.02 36.13
C ASP A 338 36.75 9.41 35.79
N THR A 339 36.99 10.72 35.68
CA THR A 339 38.32 11.29 35.77
C THR A 339 38.47 11.68 37.23
N GLN A 340 38.86 10.71 38.05
CA GLN A 340 39.56 11.00 39.29
C GLN A 340 40.80 11.81 38.91
N ILE A 341 40.70 13.14 38.95
CA ILE A 341 41.87 13.99 39.08
C ILE A 341 42.39 13.69 40.48
N THR A 342 43.39 12.82 40.55
CA THR A 342 44.18 12.61 41.73
C THR A 342 44.88 13.94 42.00
N GLU A 343 44.35 14.75 42.91
CA GLU A 343 45.12 15.81 43.54
C GLU A 343 46.22 15.15 44.36
N THR A 344 47.38 14.95 43.74
CA THR A 344 48.61 14.66 44.45
C THR A 344 48.96 15.87 45.29
N SER A 345 48.62 15.79 46.57
CA SER A 345 49.24 16.53 47.66
C SER A 345 50.77 16.50 47.51
N CYS A 346 51.36 17.58 47.02
CA CYS A 346 52.77 17.87 47.27
C CYS A 346 52.88 18.40 48.69
N GLY A 347 53.17 17.49 49.60
CA GLY A 347 53.55 17.78 50.96
C GLY A 347 54.85 18.59 51.04
N ASN A 348 54.86 19.46 52.04
CA ASN A 348 56.00 20.12 52.67
C ASN A 348 57.33 19.38 52.56
N VAL A 349 58.40 20.14 52.28
CA VAL A 349 59.75 19.83 52.76
C VAL A 349 60.30 21.09 53.47
N PRO A 350 60.98 20.97 54.63
CA PRO A 350 61.32 22.06 55.52
C PRO A 350 62.76 22.59 55.36
N GLU A 351 62.98 23.73 56.03
CA GLU A 351 64.21 24.51 56.29
C GLU A 351 64.73 25.46 55.21
#